data_AF-A0A0W0EXB1-F1
#
_entry.id   AF-A0A0W0EXB1-F1
#
_cell.length_a   1.000
_cell.length_b   1.000
_cell.length_c   1.000
_cell.angle_alpha   90.00
_cell.angle_beta   90.00
_cell.angle_gamma   90.00
#
_symmetry.space_group_name_H-M   'P 1'
#
loop_
_entity.id
_entity.type
_entity.pdbx_description
1 polymer ?
#
loop_
_entity_poly.entity_id
_entity_poly.type
_entity_poly.pdbx_seq_one_letter_code
_entity_poly.pdbx_strand_id
1 'polypeptide(L)'
;MSFRMTSKIRSHSQAGSACSGPFPTASHIWSHPFNSPSTATYNSEDKVLEYVKMMNRPYGAVDVSANLKGAVPKTATQKILLALAERGELVQKTYGKTTFFVANQSRIETLPAEQIAIMESEYKKVDEEIKQLVAQLKTANADLAKLRNTPSDADLDSQITETRDLVEKRLALLQPLRSGSQLISAESLAQVDADWVKWRAEWTRRKKIFISFWQLATDSLPPQEAEKLVEDLGIEFDTAEHVSVERGPLCMNSGANSLKRKR
;
A
#
# COMPACT_ATOMS: atom_id res chain seq x y z
N MET A 1 -50.27 18.85 42.52
CA MET A 1 -49.88 17.46 42.86
C MET A 1 -48.37 17.34 42.68
N SER A 2 -47.66 17.38 43.80
CA SER A 2 -46.23 17.10 43.91
C SER A 2 -45.93 15.64 43.61
N PHE A 3 -44.74 15.35 43.07
CA PHE A 3 -43.79 14.43 43.72
C PHE A 3 -42.39 14.61 43.10
N ARG A 4 -41.43 15.05 43.94
CA ARG A 4 -39.99 14.88 43.73
C ARG A 4 -39.65 13.45 44.14
N MET A 5 -38.75 12.77 43.41
CA MET A 5 -37.79 11.87 44.05
C MET A 5 -36.53 11.67 43.21
N THR A 6 -35.41 11.68 43.93
CA THR A 6 -34.01 11.70 43.54
C THR A 6 -33.40 10.30 43.47
N SER A 7 -32.45 10.06 42.56
CA SER A 7 -31.34 9.10 42.72
C SER A 7 -30.30 9.33 41.62
N LYS A 8 -29.16 9.99 41.87
CA LYS A 8 -27.89 9.44 42.41
C LYS A 8 -27.25 8.42 41.46
N ILE A 9 -26.45 8.92 40.49
CA ILE A 9 -25.51 8.09 39.72
C ILE A 9 -24.10 8.68 39.85
N ARG A 10 -23.35 7.99 40.71
CA ARG A 10 -21.91 7.74 40.77
C ARG A 10 -20.99 8.53 39.82
N SER A 11 -20.22 9.44 40.40
CA SER A 11 -18.98 9.99 39.87
C SER A 11 -17.86 8.93 39.89
N HIS A 12 -17.30 8.56 38.73
CA HIS A 12 -15.98 7.94 38.62
C HIS A 12 -15.18 8.60 37.48
N SER A 13 -14.24 9.45 37.91
CA SER A 13 -12.87 9.57 37.40
C SER A 13 -12.61 9.35 35.90
N GLN A 14 -12.51 10.45 35.14
CA GLN A 14 -11.73 10.49 33.91
C GLN A 14 -10.24 10.52 34.28
N ALA A 15 -9.52 9.44 33.99
CA ALA A 15 -8.08 9.46 33.79
C ALA A 15 -7.82 8.98 32.37
N GLY A 16 -7.57 9.92 31.47
CA GLY A 16 -7.12 9.63 30.11
C GLY A 16 -5.66 9.19 30.14
N SER A 17 -5.38 8.00 29.61
CA SER A 17 -4.04 7.60 29.22
C SER A 17 -4.10 7.01 27.82
N ALA A 18 -3.72 7.82 26.84
CA ALA A 18 -3.44 7.38 25.49
C ALA A 18 -2.06 6.71 25.47
N CYS A 19 -2.01 5.43 25.08
CA CYS A 19 -0.77 4.77 24.70
C CYS A 19 -0.94 4.13 23.33
N SER A 20 -0.79 4.97 22.31
CA SER A 20 -0.35 4.57 20.98
C SER A 20 1.19 4.61 20.95
N GLY A 21 1.85 3.46 20.80
CA GLY A 21 3.30 3.37 20.65
C GLY A 21 3.71 2.04 20.01
N PRO A 22 4.62 2.05 19.01
CA PRO A 22 5.00 0.86 18.24
C PRO A 22 5.94 -0.07 19.03
N PHE A 23 5.74 -1.37 18.86
CA PHE A 23 6.60 -2.42 19.43
C PHE A 23 8.03 -2.33 18.88
N PRO A 24 9.06 -2.22 19.74
CA PRO A 24 10.45 -2.27 19.32
C PRO A 24 10.88 -3.71 19.01
N THR A 25 11.45 -3.89 17.82
CA THR A 25 12.15 -5.11 17.38
C THR A 25 13.41 -5.34 18.24
N ALA A 26 13.48 -6.50 18.88
CA ALA A 26 14.62 -6.92 19.67
C ALA A 26 15.78 -7.37 18.76
N SER A 27 16.58 -6.42 18.32
CA SER A 27 17.87 -6.67 17.67
C SER A 27 18.95 -5.78 18.28
N HIS A 28 19.28 -6.01 19.54
CA HIS A 28 20.58 -5.67 20.13
C HIS A 28 20.65 -6.26 21.53
N ILE A 29 21.88 -6.45 22.02
CA ILE A 29 22.29 -7.13 23.25
C ILE A 29 22.47 -8.63 22.98
N TRP A 30 23.69 -9.05 22.67
CA TRP A 30 24.39 -10.23 23.21
C TRP A 30 25.79 -10.22 22.59
N SER A 31 26.69 -9.40 23.14
CA SER A 31 28.11 -9.41 22.81
C SER A 31 28.93 -9.37 24.10
N HIS A 32 29.11 -10.52 24.75
CA HIS A 32 30.24 -10.76 25.67
C HIS A 32 30.64 -12.25 25.68
N PRO A 33 31.95 -12.57 25.78
CA PRO A 33 32.44 -13.95 25.68
C PRO A 33 32.54 -14.67 27.05
N PHE A 34 32.16 -15.95 27.02
CA PHE A 34 32.64 -17.13 27.76
C PHE A 34 33.68 -16.95 28.89
N ASN A 35 33.36 -17.37 30.14
CA ASN A 35 33.96 -18.55 30.82
C ASN A 35 33.39 -18.87 32.24
N SER A 36 33.25 -20.18 32.53
CA SER A 36 33.25 -20.90 33.85
C SER A 36 31.93 -21.07 34.66
N PRO A 37 31.84 -22.05 35.61
CA PRO A 37 31.40 -23.44 35.35
C PRO A 37 30.26 -23.97 36.26
N SER A 38 29.73 -25.15 35.93
CA SER A 38 29.06 -26.13 36.82
C SER A 38 27.60 -25.94 37.31
N THR A 39 26.84 -24.92 36.91
CA THR A 39 25.39 -24.82 37.25
C THR A 39 24.44 -24.88 36.05
N ALA A 40 24.98 -24.85 34.83
CA ALA A 40 24.20 -24.87 33.58
C ALA A 40 23.66 -26.26 33.19
N THR A 41 24.13 -27.33 33.84
CA THR A 41 23.79 -28.71 33.48
C THR A 41 22.34 -29.06 33.82
N TYR A 42 21.83 -28.66 34.99
CA TYR A 42 20.45 -28.92 35.42
C TYR A 42 19.44 -28.29 34.46
N ASN A 43 19.62 -27.01 34.13
CA ASN A 43 18.76 -26.29 33.17
C ASN A 43 18.79 -26.93 31.76
N SER A 44 19.94 -27.44 31.34
CA SER A 44 20.08 -28.06 30.01
C SER A 44 19.46 -29.46 29.96
N GLU A 45 19.61 -30.24 31.04
CA GLU A 45 19.05 -31.58 31.17
C GLU A 45 17.53 -31.54 31.26
N ASP A 46 16.99 -30.66 32.10
CA ASP A 46 15.55 -30.47 32.26
C ASP A 46 14.89 -30.04 30.94
N LYS A 47 15.51 -29.12 30.20
CA LYS A 47 15.02 -28.69 28.87
C LYS A 47 14.97 -29.81 27.85
N VAL A 48 16.00 -30.65 27.81
CA VAL A 48 16.05 -31.80 26.88
C VAL A 48 14.98 -32.81 27.26
N LEU A 49 14.83 -33.10 28.56
CA LEU A 49 13.84 -34.03 29.08
C LEU A 49 12.41 -33.54 28.83
N GLU A 50 12.12 -32.28 29.13
CA GLU A 50 10.83 -31.64 28.89
C GLU A 50 10.46 -31.67 27.42
N TYR A 51 11.40 -31.32 26.52
CA TYR A 51 11.18 -31.38 25.09
C TYR A 51 10.83 -32.79 24.60
N VAL A 52 11.60 -33.81 25.03
CA VAL A 52 11.38 -35.21 24.60
C VAL A 52 10.06 -35.76 25.15
N LYS A 53 9.69 -35.41 26.39
CA LYS A 53 8.39 -35.78 26.99
C LYS A 53 7.22 -35.09 26.29
N MET A 54 7.33 -33.79 26.02
CA MET A 54 6.30 -33.00 25.35
C MET A 54 6.04 -33.50 23.92
N MET A 55 7.10 -33.77 23.15
CA MET A 55 6.96 -34.23 21.77
C MET A 55 6.58 -35.70 21.66
N ASN A 56 6.99 -36.54 22.63
CA ASN A 56 6.75 -37.98 22.71
C ASN A 56 6.99 -38.74 21.39
N ARG A 57 7.97 -38.28 20.60
CA ARG A 57 8.38 -38.85 19.30
C ARG A 57 9.82 -39.37 19.41
N PRO A 58 10.18 -40.46 18.71
CA PRO A 58 11.57 -40.93 18.68
C PRO A 58 12.46 -39.94 17.94
N TYR A 59 13.50 -39.44 18.60
CA TYR A 59 14.47 -38.51 17.99
C TYR A 59 15.91 -38.95 18.23
N GLY A 60 16.80 -38.62 17.29
CA GLY A 60 18.24 -38.71 17.51
C GLY A 60 18.78 -37.49 18.25
N ALA A 61 19.97 -37.60 18.83
CA ALA A 61 20.60 -36.48 19.54
C ALA A 61 20.84 -35.24 18.67
N VAL A 62 21.04 -35.42 17.36
CA VAL A 62 21.17 -34.33 16.39
C VAL A 62 19.86 -33.57 16.24
N ASP A 63 18.76 -34.30 16.07
CA ASP A 63 17.43 -33.73 15.87
C ASP A 63 16.97 -32.97 17.11
N VAL A 64 17.19 -33.53 18.30
CA VAL A 64 16.85 -32.85 19.57
C VAL A 64 17.62 -31.54 19.70
N SER A 65 18.94 -31.54 19.46
CA SER A 65 19.76 -30.32 19.54
C SER A 65 19.34 -29.25 18.51
N ALA A 66 18.97 -29.68 17.31
CA ALA A 66 18.48 -28.80 16.25
C ALA A 66 17.10 -28.21 16.59
N ASN A 67 16.17 -29.02 17.11
CA ASN A 67 14.82 -28.59 17.49
C ASN A 67 14.82 -27.64 18.70
N LEU A 68 15.79 -27.79 19.60
CA LEU A 68 16.08 -26.85 20.67
C LEU A 68 16.78 -25.57 20.20
N LYS A 69 16.94 -25.37 18.88
CA LYS A 69 17.54 -24.18 18.24
C LYS A 69 18.92 -23.82 18.81
N GLY A 70 19.72 -24.82 19.16
CA GLY A 70 21.06 -24.60 19.71
C GLY A 70 21.09 -24.17 21.18
N ALA A 71 19.96 -24.19 21.90
CA ALA A 71 19.93 -23.93 23.34
C ALA A 71 20.77 -24.94 24.14
N VAL A 72 20.93 -26.16 23.61
CA VAL A 72 21.87 -27.17 24.13
C VAL A 72 22.75 -27.65 22.97
N PRO A 73 24.09 -27.56 23.09
CA PRO A 73 25.01 -28.03 22.05
C PRO A 73 24.82 -29.52 21.74
N LYS A 74 25.07 -29.94 20.50
CA LYS A 74 24.88 -31.33 20.04
C LYS A 74 25.58 -32.37 20.92
N THR A 75 26.84 -32.13 21.26
CA THR A 75 27.65 -33.04 22.09
C THR A 75 27.11 -33.12 23.51
N ALA A 76 26.67 -32.01 24.08
CA ALA A 76 26.03 -31.97 25.40
C ALA A 76 24.67 -32.68 25.38
N THR A 77 23.86 -32.43 24.34
CA THR A 77 22.55 -33.09 24.14
C THR A 77 22.70 -34.61 24.09
N GLN A 78 23.69 -35.12 23.36
CA GLN A 78 23.95 -36.55 23.29
C GLN A 78 24.30 -37.15 24.67
N LYS A 79 25.16 -36.48 25.45
CA LYS A 79 25.51 -36.93 26.81
C LYS A 79 24.31 -36.92 27.74
N ILE A 80 23.49 -35.87 27.68
CA ILE A 80 22.28 -35.72 28.48
C ILE A 80 21.27 -36.82 28.14
N LEU A 81 21.01 -37.08 26.85
CA LEU A 81 20.08 -38.14 26.43
C LEU A 81 20.52 -39.54 26.88
N LEU A 82 21.83 -39.82 26.83
CA LEU A 82 22.39 -41.07 27.36
C LEU A 82 22.19 -41.18 28.88
N ALA A 83 22.52 -40.12 29.63
CA ALA A 83 22.32 -40.08 31.09
C ALA A 83 20.83 -40.24 31.47
N LEU A 84 19.92 -39.61 30.74
CA LEU A 84 18.47 -39.75 30.92
C LEU A 84 17.96 -41.17 30.60
N ALA A 85 18.57 -41.82 29.61
CA ALA A 85 18.27 -43.22 29.28
C ALA A 85 18.80 -44.18 30.37
N GLU A 86 19.98 -43.92 30.91
CA GLU A 86 20.56 -44.68 32.04
C GLU A 86 19.71 -44.56 33.32
N ARG A 87 19.15 -43.38 33.59
CA ARG A 87 18.20 -43.16 34.71
C ARG A 87 16.80 -43.75 34.43
N GLY A 88 16.57 -44.34 33.26
CA GLY A 88 15.31 -44.98 32.87
C GLY A 88 14.17 -43.99 32.60
N GLU A 89 14.47 -42.70 32.46
CA GLU A 89 13.50 -41.67 32.07
C GLU A 89 13.18 -41.70 30.58
N LEU A 90 14.19 -42.05 29.77
CA LEU A 90 14.07 -42.27 28.34
C LEU A 90 14.36 -43.74 28.01
N VAL A 91 13.80 -44.20 26.90
CA VAL A 91 14.17 -45.46 26.27
C VAL A 91 15.08 -45.13 25.09
N GLN A 92 16.26 -45.73 25.09
CA GLN A 92 17.20 -45.65 23.97
C GLN A 92 17.14 -46.90 23.12
N LYS A 93 17.21 -46.74 21.80
CA LYS A 93 17.33 -47.85 20.85
C LYS A 93 18.28 -47.51 19.73
N THR A 94 19.25 -48.38 19.51
CA THR A 94 20.28 -48.21 18.49
C THR A 94 19.91 -48.96 17.22
N TYR A 95 19.97 -48.27 16.10
CA TYR A 95 19.76 -48.80 14.76
C TYR A 95 20.99 -48.47 13.90
N GLY A 96 21.85 -49.48 13.69
CA GLY A 96 23.12 -49.29 13.00
C GLY A 96 24.02 -48.28 13.73
N LYS A 97 24.32 -47.15 13.08
CA LYS A 97 25.17 -46.08 13.63
C LYS A 97 24.39 -45.01 14.41
N THR A 98 23.05 -45.04 14.38
CA THR A 98 22.20 -44.00 14.95
C THR A 98 21.47 -44.51 16.18
N THR A 99 21.41 -43.71 17.24
CA THR A 99 20.65 -44.00 18.46
C THR A 99 19.46 -43.06 18.56
N PHE A 100 18.27 -43.62 18.78
CA PHE A 100 17.04 -42.88 18.99
C PHE A 100 16.64 -42.94 20.45
N PHE A 101 16.11 -41.82 20.95
CA PHE A 101 15.62 -41.65 22.31
C PHE A 101 14.14 -41.29 22.24
N VAL A 102 13.34 -41.89 23.13
CA VAL A 102 11.92 -41.60 23.30
C VAL A 102 11.58 -41.59 24.79
N ALA A 103 10.57 -40.83 25.20
CA ALA A 103 10.07 -40.87 26.56
C ALA A 103 9.64 -42.30 26.95
N ASN A 104 9.92 -42.70 28.18
CA ASN A 104 9.57 -44.04 28.64
C ASN A 104 8.05 -44.20 28.80
N GLN A 105 7.42 -44.85 27.81
CA GLN A 105 5.98 -45.06 27.75
C GLN A 105 5.45 -46.04 28.82
N SER A 106 6.31 -46.89 29.40
CA SER A 106 5.90 -47.81 30.47
C SER A 106 5.50 -47.09 31.77
N ARG A 107 5.90 -45.82 31.92
CA ARG A 107 5.51 -44.96 33.05
C ARG A 107 4.23 -44.17 32.80
N ILE A 108 3.63 -44.28 31.62
CA ILE A 108 2.38 -43.61 31.28
C ILE A 108 1.22 -44.54 31.66
N GLU A 109 0.29 -44.02 32.46
CA GLU A 109 -0.89 -44.78 32.86
C GLU A 109 -1.70 -45.20 31.62
N THR A 110 -2.03 -46.49 31.54
CA THR A 110 -2.91 -47.00 30.50
C THR A 110 -4.35 -46.78 30.94
N LEU A 111 -5.10 -46.01 30.15
CA LEU A 111 -6.49 -45.68 30.47
C LEU A 111 -7.41 -46.85 30.06
N PRO A 112 -8.43 -47.18 30.87
CA PRO A 112 -9.41 -48.20 30.52
C PRO A 112 -10.32 -47.73 29.37
N ALA A 113 -10.87 -48.67 28.60
CA ALA A 113 -11.68 -48.39 27.41
C ALA A 113 -12.88 -47.47 27.69
N GLU A 114 -13.48 -47.56 28.87
CA GLU A 114 -14.60 -46.71 29.28
C GLU A 114 -14.20 -45.23 29.39
N GLN A 115 -13.03 -44.94 29.97
CA GLN A 115 -12.54 -43.57 30.09
C GLN A 115 -12.15 -42.98 28.72
N ILE A 116 -11.61 -43.82 27.83
CA ILE A 116 -11.35 -43.43 26.43
C ILE A 116 -12.66 -43.04 25.74
N ALA A 117 -13.71 -43.85 25.88
CA ALA A 117 -15.02 -43.56 25.27
C ALA A 117 -15.64 -42.25 25.81
N ILE A 118 -15.49 -41.96 27.11
CA ILE A 118 -15.92 -40.70 27.72
C ILE A 118 -15.17 -39.52 27.07
N MET A 119 -13.84 -39.56 27.03
CA MET A 119 -13.04 -38.49 26.43
C MET A 119 -13.30 -38.31 24.94
N GLU A 120 -13.53 -39.38 24.18
CA GLU A 120 -13.93 -39.28 22.77
C GLU A 120 -15.28 -38.58 22.61
N SER A 121 -16.21 -38.82 23.53
CA SER A 121 -17.51 -38.14 23.53
C SER A 121 -17.37 -36.65 23.85
N GLU A 122 -16.50 -36.29 24.79
CA GLU A 122 -16.19 -34.90 25.14
C GLU A 122 -15.48 -34.19 24.01
N TYR A 123 -14.49 -34.84 23.39
CA TYR A 123 -13.79 -34.33 22.21
C TYR A 123 -14.78 -34.00 21.09
N LYS A 124 -15.71 -34.92 20.78
CA LYS A 124 -16.73 -34.69 19.75
C LYS A 124 -17.65 -33.51 20.09
N LYS A 125 -18.03 -33.34 21.36
CA LYS A 125 -18.83 -32.19 21.80
C LYS A 125 -18.08 -30.88 21.59
N VAL A 126 -16.84 -30.81 22.08
CA VAL A 126 -15.99 -29.61 21.96
C VAL A 126 -15.70 -29.28 20.49
N ASP A 127 -15.43 -30.30 19.65
CA ASP A 127 -15.21 -30.11 18.21
C ASP A 127 -16.44 -29.52 17.51
N GLU A 128 -17.65 -29.97 17.89
CA GLU A 128 -18.89 -29.43 17.36
C GLU A 128 -19.16 -28.00 17.85
N GLU A 129 -18.90 -27.70 19.12
CA GLU A 129 -18.97 -26.34 19.65
C GLU A 129 -18.00 -25.39 18.94
N ILE A 130 -16.77 -25.84 18.65
CA ILE A 130 -15.79 -25.07 17.87
C ILE A 130 -16.33 -24.76 16.48
N LYS A 131 -16.91 -25.75 15.78
CA LYS A 131 -17.50 -25.55 14.44
C LYS A 131 -18.63 -24.52 14.48
N GLN A 132 -19.50 -24.60 15.48
CA GLN A 132 -20.60 -23.65 15.65
C GLN A 132 -20.09 -22.23 15.93
N LEU A 133 -19.13 -22.08 16.85
CA LEU A 133 -18.53 -20.77 17.17
C LEU A 133 -17.81 -20.17 15.96
N VAL A 134 -17.08 -20.96 15.17
CA VAL A 134 -16.44 -20.49 13.94
C VAL A 134 -17.48 -20.00 12.92
N ALA A 135 -18.62 -20.68 12.78
CA ALA A 135 -19.70 -20.24 11.91
C ALA A 135 -20.34 -18.93 12.39
N GLN A 136 -20.58 -18.79 13.70
CA GLN A 136 -21.08 -17.56 14.31
C GLN A 136 -20.11 -16.39 14.11
N LEU A 137 -18.80 -16.62 14.32
CA LEU A 137 -17.75 -15.63 14.12
C LEU A 137 -17.75 -15.14 12.66
N LYS A 138 -17.81 -16.05 11.68
CA LYS A 138 -17.90 -15.68 10.26
C LYS A 138 -19.09 -14.78 9.96
N THR A 139 -20.26 -15.10 10.53
CA THR A 139 -21.48 -14.32 10.36
C THR A 139 -21.35 -12.94 10.98
N ALA A 140 -20.91 -12.87 12.24
CA ALA A 140 -20.71 -11.61 12.95
C ALA A 140 -19.68 -10.70 12.26
N ASN A 141 -18.58 -11.26 11.75
CA ASN A 141 -17.59 -10.51 10.97
C ASN A 141 -18.16 -9.97 9.67
N ALA A 142 -19.00 -10.75 8.97
CA ALA A 142 -19.64 -10.29 7.75
C ALA A 142 -20.59 -9.11 8.03
N ASP A 143 -21.33 -9.15 9.13
CA ASP A 143 -22.25 -8.06 9.49
C ASP A 143 -21.51 -6.82 9.99
N LEU A 144 -20.43 -7.00 10.76
CA LEU A 144 -19.53 -5.90 11.14
C LEU A 144 -18.95 -5.25 9.89
N ALA A 145 -18.46 -6.04 8.92
CA ALA A 145 -17.91 -5.51 7.68
C ALA A 145 -18.95 -4.69 6.88
N LYS A 146 -20.21 -5.15 6.81
CA LYS A 146 -21.30 -4.38 6.20
C LYS A 146 -21.53 -3.04 6.92
N LEU A 147 -21.64 -3.08 8.25
CA LEU A 147 -21.85 -1.87 9.07
C LEU A 147 -20.71 -0.87 8.92
N ARG A 148 -19.45 -1.35 8.95
CA ARG A 148 -18.27 -0.48 8.83
C ARG A 148 -18.13 0.15 7.44
N ASN A 149 -18.62 -0.53 6.41
CA ASN A 149 -18.60 -0.03 5.04
C ASN A 149 -19.83 0.83 4.71
N THR A 150 -20.79 0.93 5.64
CA THR A 150 -21.92 1.83 5.50
C THR A 150 -21.54 3.18 6.11
N PRO A 151 -21.61 4.30 5.37
CA PRO A 151 -21.33 5.61 5.93
C PRO A 151 -22.30 5.93 7.07
N SER A 152 -21.86 6.70 8.05
CA SER A 152 -22.75 7.15 9.12
C SER A 152 -23.75 8.19 8.60
N ASP A 153 -24.85 8.39 9.33
CA ASP A 153 -25.85 9.40 8.97
C ASP A 153 -25.22 10.81 8.87
N ALA A 154 -24.27 11.13 9.75
CA ALA A 154 -23.54 12.39 9.70
C ALA A 154 -22.65 12.51 8.44
N ASP A 155 -22.00 11.41 8.04
CA ASP A 155 -21.19 11.39 6.80
C ASP A 155 -22.09 11.53 5.56
N LEU A 156 -23.27 10.90 5.58
CA LEU A 156 -24.26 11.03 4.52
C LEU A 156 -24.78 12.47 4.39
N ASP A 157 -25.11 13.11 5.52
CA ASP A 157 -25.54 14.51 5.53
C ASP A 157 -24.44 15.42 4.95
N SER A 158 -23.18 15.22 5.37
CA SER A 158 -22.03 15.95 4.81
C SER A 158 -21.91 15.74 3.30
N GLN A 159 -21.97 14.50 2.81
CA GLN A 159 -21.87 14.19 1.38
C GLN A 159 -23.02 14.80 0.58
N ILE A 160 -24.24 14.80 1.13
CA ILE A 160 -25.41 15.41 0.50
C ILE A 160 -25.22 16.92 0.38
N THR A 161 -24.76 17.59 1.45
CA THR A 161 -24.51 19.05 1.41
C THR A 161 -23.44 19.41 0.39
N GLU A 162 -22.29 18.71 0.40
CA GLU A 162 -21.22 18.92 -0.57
C GLU A 162 -21.70 18.71 -2.01
N THR A 163 -22.46 17.64 -2.25
CA THR A 163 -22.99 17.33 -3.59
C THR A 163 -23.97 18.42 -4.05
N ARG A 164 -24.83 18.93 -3.15
CA ARG A 164 -25.74 20.04 -3.46
C ARG A 164 -24.98 21.30 -3.83
N ASP A 165 -23.96 21.66 -3.07
CA ASP A 165 -23.12 22.83 -3.34
C ASP A 165 -22.39 22.70 -4.69
N LEU A 166 -21.87 21.51 -5.01
CA LEU A 166 -21.23 21.24 -6.30
C LEU A 166 -22.23 21.36 -7.47
N VAL A 167 -23.44 20.86 -7.30
CA VAL A 167 -24.51 20.99 -8.29
C VAL A 167 -24.85 22.47 -8.50
N GLU A 168 -25.02 23.23 -7.43
CA GLU A 168 -25.33 24.67 -7.50
C GLU A 168 -24.22 25.44 -8.22
N LYS A 169 -22.96 25.23 -7.84
CA LYS A 169 -21.79 25.85 -8.51
C LYS A 169 -21.75 25.54 -10.00
N ARG A 170 -21.97 24.28 -10.38
CA ARG A 170 -21.98 23.87 -11.79
C ARG A 170 -23.16 24.48 -12.56
N LEU A 171 -24.33 24.57 -11.94
CA LEU A 171 -25.49 25.21 -12.55
C LEU A 171 -25.26 26.71 -12.74
N ALA A 172 -24.65 27.39 -11.77
CA ALA A 172 -24.28 28.80 -11.89
C ALA A 172 -23.30 29.03 -13.04
N LEU A 173 -22.29 28.17 -13.22
CA LEU A 173 -21.38 28.24 -14.38
C LEU A 173 -22.09 28.00 -15.72
N LEU A 174 -23.07 27.10 -15.75
CA LEU A 174 -23.83 26.80 -16.96
C LEU A 174 -24.87 27.87 -17.30
N GLN A 175 -25.33 28.64 -16.32
CA GLN A 175 -26.45 29.57 -16.49
C GLN A 175 -26.16 30.65 -17.57
N PRO A 176 -24.99 31.33 -17.60
CA PRO A 176 -24.63 32.26 -18.68
C PRO A 176 -24.54 31.61 -20.06
N LEU A 177 -24.05 30.37 -20.13
CA LEU A 177 -23.94 29.61 -21.39
C LEU A 177 -25.32 29.22 -21.93
N ARG A 178 -26.30 29.00 -21.04
CA ARG A 178 -27.68 28.66 -21.37
C ARG A 178 -28.56 29.88 -21.61
N SER A 179 -28.27 31.01 -20.97
CA SER A 179 -29.05 32.26 -21.10
C SER A 179 -28.71 33.08 -22.35
N GLY A 180 -28.01 32.49 -23.32
CA GLY A 180 -27.74 33.12 -24.60
C GLY A 180 -26.39 33.82 -24.71
N SER A 181 -25.32 33.27 -24.11
CA SER A 181 -23.96 33.65 -24.52
C SER A 181 -23.85 33.54 -26.03
N GLN A 182 -23.29 34.54 -26.70
CA GLN A 182 -23.15 34.59 -28.15
C GLN A 182 -22.30 33.42 -28.63
N LEU A 183 -22.95 32.31 -28.95
CA LEU A 183 -22.32 31.14 -29.54
C LEU A 183 -21.84 31.59 -30.92
N ILE A 184 -20.53 31.68 -31.10
CA ILE A 184 -19.94 31.82 -32.43
C ILE A 184 -20.54 30.70 -33.28
N SER A 185 -21.23 31.06 -34.37
CA SER A 185 -21.84 30.06 -35.23
C SER A 185 -20.74 29.17 -35.82
N ALA A 186 -21.07 27.91 -36.09
CA ALA A 186 -20.12 27.00 -36.74
C ALA A 186 -19.60 27.59 -38.07
N GLU A 187 -20.44 28.34 -38.76
CA GLU A 187 -20.09 29.07 -39.99
C GLU A 187 -19.11 30.21 -39.73
N SER A 188 -19.34 31.05 -38.71
CA SER A 188 -18.42 32.14 -38.35
C SER A 188 -17.05 31.61 -37.92
N LEU A 189 -17.01 30.48 -37.20
CA LEU A 189 -15.76 29.84 -36.79
C LEU A 189 -15.02 29.28 -38.02
N ALA A 190 -15.73 28.58 -38.92
CA ALA A 190 -15.16 28.07 -40.16
C ALA A 190 -14.62 29.20 -41.06
N GLN A 191 -15.30 30.35 -41.09
CA GLN A 191 -14.85 31.52 -41.84
C GLN A 191 -13.56 32.11 -41.25
N VAL A 192 -13.46 32.23 -39.92
CA VAL A 192 -12.22 32.68 -39.25
C VAL A 192 -11.05 31.74 -39.54
N ASP A 193 -11.29 30.42 -39.51
CA ASP A 193 -10.26 29.43 -39.86
C ASP A 193 -9.83 29.56 -41.33
N ALA A 194 -10.79 29.73 -42.24
CA ALA A 194 -10.51 29.90 -43.67
C ALA A 194 -9.73 31.20 -43.96
N ASP A 195 -10.12 32.30 -43.32
CA ASP A 195 -9.44 33.59 -43.43
C ASP A 195 -8.03 33.52 -42.84
N TRP A 196 -7.84 32.85 -41.70
CA TRP A 196 -6.52 32.61 -41.11
C TRP A 196 -5.60 31.88 -42.09
N VAL A 197 -6.06 30.77 -42.67
CA VAL A 197 -5.28 29.98 -43.63
C VAL A 197 -4.91 30.82 -44.87
N LYS A 198 -5.87 31.56 -45.41
CA LYS A 198 -5.68 32.39 -46.61
C LYS A 198 -4.69 33.52 -46.36
N TRP A 199 -4.94 34.36 -45.35
CA TRP A 199 -4.16 35.57 -45.11
C TRP A 199 -2.76 35.26 -44.59
N ARG A 200 -2.59 34.17 -43.84
CA ARG A 200 -1.28 33.68 -43.44
C ARG A 200 -0.45 33.27 -44.66
N ALA A 201 -1.01 32.48 -45.59
CA ALA A 201 -0.29 32.06 -46.78
C ALA A 201 0.14 33.27 -47.64
N GLU A 202 -0.74 34.26 -47.79
CA GLU A 202 -0.43 35.51 -48.48
C GLU A 202 0.67 36.30 -47.78
N TRP A 203 0.61 36.46 -46.45
CA TRP A 203 1.63 37.17 -45.69
C TRP A 203 3.01 36.53 -45.84
N THR A 204 3.14 35.22 -45.59
CA THR A 204 4.43 34.51 -45.73
C THR A 204 4.96 34.58 -47.16
N ARG A 205 4.09 34.44 -48.17
CA ARG A 205 4.48 34.54 -49.59
C ARG A 205 5.02 35.93 -49.92
N ARG A 206 4.29 36.99 -49.54
CA ARG A 206 4.66 38.38 -49.83
C ARG A 206 5.94 38.78 -49.10
N LYS A 207 6.07 38.41 -47.82
CA LYS A 207 7.29 38.61 -47.03
C LYS A 207 8.50 37.96 -47.69
N LYS A 208 8.37 36.70 -48.13
CA LYS A 208 9.45 36.00 -48.84
C LYS A 208 9.85 36.70 -50.14
N ILE A 209 8.88 37.11 -50.96
CA ILE A 209 9.13 37.84 -52.21
C ILE A 209 9.87 39.14 -51.92
N PHE A 210 9.39 39.92 -50.95
CA PHE A 210 9.99 41.19 -50.57
C PHE A 210 11.43 41.00 -50.08
N ILE A 211 11.68 40.07 -49.14
CA ILE A 211 13.03 39.82 -48.62
C ILE A 211 13.98 39.38 -49.75
N SER A 212 13.56 38.48 -50.63
CA SER A 212 14.39 38.04 -51.75
C SER A 212 14.70 39.17 -52.73
N PHE A 213 13.71 40.00 -53.05
CA PHE A 213 13.90 41.15 -53.92
C PHE A 213 14.79 42.22 -53.27
N TRP A 214 14.55 42.51 -51.99
CA TRP A 214 15.33 43.47 -51.21
C TRP A 214 16.80 43.05 -51.16
N GLN A 215 17.07 41.79 -50.84
CA GLN A 215 18.42 41.23 -50.85
C GLN A 215 19.11 41.40 -52.21
N LEU A 216 18.41 41.09 -53.31
CA LEU A 216 18.96 41.26 -54.66
C LEU A 216 19.28 42.73 -54.97
N ALA A 217 18.43 43.66 -54.54
CA ALA A 217 18.62 45.09 -54.77
C ALA A 217 19.76 45.69 -53.92
N THR A 218 19.99 45.15 -52.71
CA THR A 218 21.00 45.67 -51.78
C THR A 218 22.32 44.87 -51.79
N ASP A 219 22.42 43.75 -52.51
CA ASP A 219 23.60 42.87 -52.51
C ASP A 219 24.89 43.58 -52.95
N SER A 220 24.75 44.57 -53.83
CA SER A 220 25.87 45.38 -54.33
C SER A 220 26.17 46.62 -53.48
N LEU A 221 25.36 46.90 -52.45
CA LEU A 221 25.48 48.11 -51.63
C LEU A 221 26.23 47.82 -50.30
N PRO A 222 27.06 48.75 -49.81
CA PRO A 222 27.56 48.71 -48.44
C PRO A 222 26.41 48.75 -47.42
N PRO A 223 26.54 48.08 -46.25
CA PRO A 223 25.45 47.99 -45.25
C PRO A 223 24.86 49.33 -44.82
N GLN A 224 25.70 50.36 -44.69
CA GLN A 224 25.31 51.71 -44.26
C GLN A 224 24.45 52.43 -45.32
N GLU A 225 24.67 52.13 -46.61
CA GLU A 225 23.87 52.70 -47.69
C GLU A 225 22.54 51.96 -47.84
N ALA A 226 22.53 50.64 -47.60
CA ALA A 226 21.31 49.85 -47.55
C ALA A 226 20.39 50.31 -46.40
N GLU A 227 20.92 50.60 -45.21
CA GLU A 227 20.14 51.12 -44.07
C GLU A 227 19.51 52.49 -44.37
N LYS A 228 20.26 53.42 -44.96
CA LYS A 228 19.72 54.71 -45.40
C LYS A 228 18.60 54.54 -46.43
N LEU A 229 18.77 53.59 -47.35
CA LEU A 229 17.76 53.31 -48.37
C LEU A 229 16.47 52.72 -47.76
N VAL A 230 16.56 51.94 -46.68
CA VAL A 230 15.37 51.49 -45.92
C VAL A 230 14.61 52.69 -45.37
N GLU A 231 15.31 53.63 -44.73
CA GLU A 231 14.71 54.83 -44.13
C GLU A 231 14.11 55.76 -45.20
N ASP A 232 14.84 56.02 -46.30
CA ASP A 232 14.38 56.86 -47.41
C ASP A 232 13.14 56.29 -48.10
N LEU A 233 13.04 54.96 -48.20
CA LEU A 233 11.88 54.26 -48.77
C LEU A 233 10.76 54.01 -47.75
N GLY A 234 10.97 54.33 -46.47
CA GLY A 234 10.01 54.10 -45.40
C GLY A 234 9.65 52.63 -45.18
N ILE A 235 10.63 51.72 -45.35
CA ILE A 235 10.41 50.28 -45.21
C ILE A 235 10.48 49.90 -43.72
N GLU A 236 9.39 49.32 -43.22
CA GLU A 236 9.32 48.76 -41.86
C GLU A 236 9.40 47.23 -41.92
N PHE A 237 10.36 46.64 -41.22
CA PHE A 237 10.51 45.19 -41.12
C PHE A 237 9.67 44.62 -39.96
N ASP A 238 9.39 43.32 -40.03
CA ASP A 238 8.69 42.56 -39.00
C ASP A 238 9.27 42.78 -37.60
N THR A 239 8.42 43.24 -36.67
CA THR A 239 8.75 43.37 -35.24
C THR A 239 8.88 42.01 -34.55
N ALA A 240 9.37 41.99 -33.31
CA ALA A 240 9.46 40.79 -32.49
C ALA A 240 8.13 40.04 -32.33
N GLU A 241 7.01 40.77 -32.29
CA GLU A 241 5.66 40.19 -32.21
C GLU A 241 5.32 39.39 -33.48
N HIS A 242 5.60 39.94 -34.67
CA HIS A 242 5.40 39.25 -35.95
C HIS A 242 6.21 37.95 -36.03
N VAL A 243 7.48 38.01 -35.60
CA VAL A 243 8.36 36.83 -35.53
C VAL A 243 7.83 35.79 -34.52
N SER A 244 7.28 36.24 -33.40
CA SER A 244 6.68 35.33 -32.39
C SER A 244 5.42 34.64 -32.91
N VAL A 245 4.57 35.36 -33.66
CA VAL A 245 3.37 34.81 -34.29
C VAL A 245 3.76 33.79 -35.35
N GLU A 246 4.75 34.09 -36.19
CA GLU A 246 5.28 33.19 -37.23
C GLU A 246 5.88 31.90 -36.63
N ARG A 247 6.56 32.00 -35.48
CA ARG A 247 7.10 30.85 -34.73
C ARG A 247 6.10 30.20 -33.78
N GLY A 248 4.88 30.71 -33.71
CA GLY A 248 3.84 30.20 -32.84
C GLY A 248 3.23 28.89 -33.35
N PRO A 249 2.55 28.12 -32.47
CA PRO A 249 1.90 26.86 -32.84
C PRO A 249 0.81 27.04 -33.91
N LEU A 250 0.21 28.23 -33.99
CA LEU A 250 -0.77 28.61 -35.03
C LEU A 250 -0.11 28.75 -36.43
N CYS A 251 1.20 28.96 -36.48
CA CYS A 251 1.99 29.20 -37.69
C CYS A 251 3.05 28.14 -38.01
N MET A 252 3.36 27.20 -37.11
CA MET A 252 4.29 26.10 -37.41
C MET A 252 3.57 24.83 -37.90
N ASN A 253 2.27 24.69 -37.63
CA ASN A 253 1.49 23.49 -37.98
C ASN A 253 0.93 23.51 -39.42
N SER A 254 1.76 23.74 -40.43
CA SER A 254 1.36 23.48 -41.84
C SER A 254 1.40 22.01 -42.24
N GLY A 255 1.62 21.08 -41.30
CA GLY A 255 1.71 19.67 -41.61
C GLY A 255 1.62 18.76 -40.40
N ALA A 256 0.48 18.69 -39.73
CA ALA A 256 0.09 17.51 -38.95
C ALA A 256 -1.38 17.57 -38.53
N ASN A 257 -2.14 16.58 -39.02
CA ASN A 257 -3.38 16.05 -38.46
C ASN A 257 -4.60 16.96 -38.44
N SER A 258 -5.40 16.83 -39.50
CA SER A 258 -6.85 16.89 -39.36
C SER A 258 -7.27 15.92 -38.24
N LEU A 259 -7.63 16.47 -37.08
CA LEU A 259 -8.39 15.74 -36.08
C LEU A 259 -9.72 15.37 -36.72
N LYS A 260 -9.77 14.21 -37.38
CA LYS A 260 -11.02 13.56 -37.77
C LYS A 260 -11.80 13.34 -36.49
N ARG A 261 -12.75 14.23 -36.21
CA ARG A 261 -13.77 14.06 -35.18
C ARG A 261 -14.58 12.83 -35.59
N LYS A 262 -14.26 11.68 -35.00
CA LYS A 262 -14.97 10.43 -35.22
C LYS A 262 -16.40 10.63 -34.70
N ARG A 263 -17.37 10.57 -35.62
CA ARG A 263 -18.79 10.48 -35.30
C ARG A 263 -19.12 9.10 -34.75
#